data_AF-A0A7Y1VJK0-F1
#
_entry.id   AF-A0A7Y1VJK0-F1
#
_cell.length_a   1.000
_cell.length_b   1.000
_cell.length_c   1.000
_cell.angle_alpha   90.00
_cell.angle_beta   90.00
_cell.angle_gamma   90.00
#
_symmetry.space_group_name_H-M   'P 1'
#
loop_
_entity.id
_entity.type
_entity.pdbx_description
1 polymer ?
#
loop_
_entity_poly.entity_id
_entity_poly.type
_entity_poly.pdbx_seq_one_letter_code
_entity_poly.pdbx_strand_id
1 'polypeptide(L)'
;MIEKLISFFKRSPDETSNEVPEGVCPNCWGTQEYDNQIRVLYKDKQIDVNNHQANYAFIKDFVVNHVDGIRLKKGANNLECPTCKMKYTQDS
;
A
#
# COMPACT_ATOMS: atom_id res chain seq x y z
N MET A 1 0.02 6.61 -7.22
CA MET A 1 0.13 5.92 -5.92
C MET A 1 -1.25 5.71 -5.31
N ILE A 2 -1.96 6.78 -4.93
CA ILE A 2 -3.33 6.71 -4.37
C ILE A 2 -4.26 5.88 -5.26
N GLU A 3 -4.36 6.17 -6.56
CA GLU A 3 -5.17 5.41 -7.50
C GLU A 3 -4.82 3.91 -7.59
N LYS A 4 -3.53 3.57 -7.45
CA LYS A 4 -3.06 2.18 -7.47
C LYS A 4 -3.53 1.45 -6.21
N LEU A 5 -3.48 2.11 -5.05
CA LEU A 5 -4.00 1.57 -3.80
C LEU A 5 -5.53 1.44 -3.82
N ILE A 6 -6.25 2.46 -4.30
CA ILE A 6 -7.71 2.37 -4.47
C ILE A 6 -8.07 1.16 -5.33
N SER A 7 -7.37 0.98 -6.46
CA SER A 7 -7.58 -0.18 -7.35
C SER A 7 -7.22 -1.50 -6.66
N PHE A 8 -6.14 -1.52 -5.88
CA PHE A 8 -5.72 -2.68 -5.10
C PHE A 8 -6.80 -3.12 -4.10
N PHE A 9 -7.35 -2.18 -3.32
CA PHE A 9 -8.33 -2.46 -2.26
C PHE A 9 -9.77 -2.66 -2.75
N LYS A 10 -10.07 -2.37 -4.01
CA LYS A 10 -11.31 -2.79 -4.66
C LYS A 10 -11.39 -4.31 -4.83
N ARG A 11 -10.24 -4.99 -4.86
CA ARG A 11 -10.17 -6.46 -4.92
C ARG A 11 -10.41 -7.07 -3.55
N SER A 12 -10.90 -8.30 -3.54
CA SER A 12 -11.14 -9.06 -2.32
C SER A 12 -9.84 -9.33 -1.54
N PRO A 13 -9.92 -9.59 -0.23
CA PRO A 13 -8.74 -9.96 0.56
C PRO A 13 -8.05 -11.22 0.04
N ASP A 14 -8.82 -12.17 -0.49
CA ASP A 14 -8.29 -13.42 -1.06
C ASP A 14 -7.45 -13.14 -2.32
N GLU A 15 -7.88 -12.19 -3.17
CA GLU A 15 -7.14 -11.77 -4.36
C GLU A 15 -5.88 -10.98 -4.05
N THR A 16 -5.83 -10.27 -2.92
CA THR A 16 -4.65 -9.49 -2.52
C THR A 16 -3.75 -10.22 -1.53
N SER A 17 -4.12 -11.45 -1.16
CA SER A 17 -3.37 -12.25 -0.19
C SER A 17 -1.97 -12.54 -0.73
N ASN A 18 -0.95 -12.05 -0.03
CA ASN A 18 0.47 -12.08 -0.43
C ASN A 18 0.85 -11.13 -1.58
N GLU A 19 -0.05 -10.27 -2.04
CA GLU A 19 0.30 -9.20 -2.98
C GLU A 19 0.71 -7.93 -2.25
N VAL A 20 1.56 -7.15 -2.90
CA VAL A 20 2.01 -5.85 -2.42
C VAL A 20 1.70 -4.80 -3.48
N PRO A 21 1.13 -3.65 -3.10
CA PRO A 21 0.90 -2.58 -4.04
C PRO A 21 2.20 -2.12 -4.71
N GLU A 22 2.14 -1.88 -6.02
CA GLU A 22 3.30 -1.47 -6.80
C GLU A 22 3.96 -0.20 -6.23
N GLY A 23 5.30 -0.24 -6.10
CA GLY A 23 6.08 0.87 -5.55
C GLY A 23 6.13 0.94 -4.02
N VAL A 24 5.56 -0.05 -3.33
CA VAL A 24 5.66 -0.21 -1.87
C VAL A 24 6.66 -1.30 -1.52
N CYS A 25 7.41 -1.11 -0.44
CA CYS A 25 8.34 -2.13 0.05
C CYS A 25 7.59 -3.37 0.55
N PRO A 26 7.80 -4.56 -0.05
CA PRO A 26 7.09 -5.78 0.35
C PRO A 26 7.44 -6.25 1.76
N ASN A 27 8.69 -6.04 2.19
CA ASN A 27 9.11 -6.41 3.55
C ASN A 27 8.35 -5.62 4.61
N CYS A 28 8.28 -4.29 4.46
CA CYS A 28 7.55 -3.44 5.40
C CYS A 28 6.04 -3.67 5.32
N TRP A 29 5.50 -3.83 4.12
CA TRP A 29 4.08 -4.09 3.92
C TRP A 29 3.62 -5.36 4.63
N GLY A 30 4.35 -6.47 4.44
CA GLY A 30 4.05 -7.75 5.07
C GLY A 30 4.27 -7.73 6.58
N THR A 31 5.38 -7.15 7.04
CA THR A 31 5.72 -7.11 8.48
C THR A 31 4.69 -6.30 9.29
N GLN A 32 4.12 -5.25 8.72
CA GLN A 32 3.10 -4.43 9.37
C GLN A 32 1.67 -4.93 9.11
N GLU A 33 1.49 -5.96 8.27
CA GLU A 33 0.18 -6.48 7.87
C GLU A 33 -0.78 -5.37 7.35
N TYR A 34 -0.25 -4.42 6.57
CA TYR A 34 -1.00 -3.22 6.17
C TYR A 34 -2.26 -3.51 5.34
N ASP A 35 -2.28 -4.60 4.56
CA ASP A 35 -3.50 -5.03 3.84
C ASP A 35 -4.63 -5.38 4.82
N ASN A 36 -4.33 -6.07 5.92
CA ASN A 36 -5.35 -6.38 6.92
C ASN A 36 -5.76 -5.13 7.71
N GLN A 37 -4.80 -4.32 8.16
CA GLN A 37 -5.09 -3.12 8.96
C GLN A 37 -6.05 -2.16 8.26
N ILE A 38 -5.80 -1.86 6.98
CA ILE A 38 -6.65 -0.94 6.23
C ILE A 38 -8.05 -1.51 5.96
N ARG A 39 -8.17 -2.83 5.72
CA ARG A 39 -9.46 -3.52 5.56
C ARG A 39 -10.29 -3.52 6.84
N VAL A 40 -9.65 -3.63 8.01
CA VAL A 40 -10.30 -3.42 9.32
C VAL A 40 -10.77 -1.97 9.44
N LEU A 41 -9.91 -1.00 9.14
CA LEU A 41 -10.27 0.42 9.21
C LEU A 41 -11.43 0.80 8.26
N TYR A 42 -11.51 0.19 7.07
CA TYR A 42 -12.65 0.35 6.17
C TYR A 42 -13.97 -0.07 6.84
N LYS A 43 -13.96 -1.23 7.51
CA LYS A 43 -15.13 -1.76 8.23
C LYS A 43 -15.49 -0.88 9.42
N ASP A 44 -14.50 -0.53 10.25
CA ASP A 44 -14.70 0.25 11.47
C ASP A 44 -15.23 1.66 11.18
N LYS A 45 -14.70 2.30 10.14
CA LYS A 45 -15.12 3.64 9.71
C LYS A 45 -16.33 3.62 8.77
N GLN A 46 -16.87 2.44 8.45
CA GLN A 46 -17.99 2.25 7.52
C GLN A 46 -17.75 2.95 6.16
N ILE A 47 -16.52 2.89 5.66
CA ILE A 47 -16.15 3.51 4.39
C ILE A 47 -16.46 2.55 3.26
N ASP A 48 -17.40 2.95 2.39
CA ASP A 48 -17.66 2.23 1.15
C ASP A 48 -16.49 2.43 0.17
N VAL A 49 -15.83 1.34 -0.19
CA VAL A 49 -14.74 1.31 -1.17
C VAL A 49 -15.18 1.79 -2.57
N ASN A 50 -16.49 1.75 -2.86
CA ASN A 50 -17.07 2.25 -4.11
C ASN A 50 -17.39 3.75 -4.06
N ASN A 51 -17.46 4.36 -2.87
CA ASN A 51 -17.64 5.79 -2.73
C ASN A 51 -16.33 6.52 -3.02
N HIS A 52 -16.22 7.07 -4.23
CA HIS A 52 -15.00 7.67 -4.74
C HIS A 52 -14.42 8.76 -3.82
N GLN A 53 -15.23 9.65 -3.27
CA GLN A 53 -14.74 10.77 -2.45
C GLN A 53 -14.29 10.31 -1.06
N ALA A 54 -15.11 9.52 -0.36
CA ALA A 54 -14.78 9.04 0.97
C ALA A 54 -13.58 8.07 0.94
N ASN A 55 -13.57 7.16 -0.03
CA ASN A 55 -12.47 6.22 -0.22
C ASN A 55 -11.16 6.94 -0.57
N TYR A 56 -11.20 7.92 -1.49
CA TYR A 56 -10.00 8.68 -1.86
C TYR A 56 -9.41 9.43 -0.67
N ALA A 57 -10.24 10.12 0.12
CA ALA A 57 -9.79 10.86 1.30
C ALA A 57 -9.15 9.94 2.33
N PHE A 58 -9.75 8.77 2.56
CA PHE A 58 -9.23 7.77 3.48
C PHE A 58 -7.92 7.13 3.02
N ILE A 59 -7.82 6.71 1.76
CA ILE A 59 -6.56 6.19 1.20
C ILE A 59 -5.46 7.24 1.24
N LYS A 60 -5.79 8.51 0.94
CA LYS A 60 -4.82 9.60 1.03
C LYS A 60 -4.25 9.72 2.43
N ASP A 61 -5.09 9.70 3.45
CA ASP A 61 -4.66 9.75 4.85
C ASP A 61 -3.81 8.53 5.23
N PHE A 62 -4.25 7.32 4.85
CA PHE A 62 -3.49 6.09 5.08
C PHE A 62 -2.11 6.14 4.40
N VAL A 63 -2.03 6.68 3.18
CA VAL A 63 -0.76 6.84 2.47
C VAL A 63 0.18 7.74 3.24
N VAL A 64 -0.28 8.91 3.66
CA VAL A 64 0.55 9.88 4.37
C VAL A 64 1.07 9.30 5.69
N ASN A 65 0.22 8.61 6.44
CA ASN A 65 0.56 8.13 7.79
C ASN A 65 1.34 6.80 7.81
N HIS A 66 1.15 5.93 6.82
CA HIS A 66 1.69 4.56 6.86
C HIS A 66 2.55 4.20 5.64
N VAL A 67 2.13 4.60 4.44
CA VAL A 67 2.74 4.09 3.21
C VAL A 67 3.90 4.96 2.74
N ASP A 68 3.85 6.28 2.92
CA ASP A 68 4.82 7.20 2.32
C ASP A 68 6.25 6.94 2.80
N GLY A 69 6.41 6.56 4.07
CA GLY A 69 7.68 6.14 4.64
C GLY A 69 8.24 4.85 4.04
N ILE A 70 7.41 3.96 3.51
CA ILE A 70 7.84 2.64 2.99
C ILE A 70 7.79 2.55 1.46
N ARG A 71 7.58 3.69 0.78
CA ARG A 71 7.64 3.77 -0.68
C ARG A 71 9.06 3.53 -1.17
N LEU A 72 9.18 2.65 -2.15
CA LEU A 72 10.45 2.35 -2.79
C LEU A 72 10.93 3.57 -3.58
N LYS A 73 12.19 3.95 -3.35
CA LYS A 73 12.89 5.01 -4.08
C LYS A 73 13.74 4.40 -5.18
N LYS A 74 13.66 4.96 -6.38
CA LYS A 74 14.47 4.52 -7.52
C LYS A 74 15.90 5.04 -7.37
N GLY A 75 16.86 4.13 -7.25
CA GLY A 75 18.29 4.36 -7.39
C GLY A 75 18.78 4.10 -8.81
N ALA A 76 20.10 4.03 -9.00
CA ALA A 76 20.71 3.82 -10.31
C ALA A 76 20.25 2.51 -10.98
N ASN A 77 20.33 1.38 -10.26
CA ASN A 77 19.99 0.04 -10.75
C ASN A 77 19.12 -0.76 -9.76
N ASN A 78 18.53 -0.10 -8.77
CA ASN A 78 17.76 -0.75 -7.71
C ASN A 78 16.63 0.14 -7.21
N LEU A 79 15.69 -0.48 -6.52
CA LEU A 79 14.67 0.15 -5.69
C LEU A 79 15.07 -0.02 -4.23
N GLU A 80 15.11 1.06 -3.46
CA GLU A 80 15.46 1.02 -2.04
C GLU A 80 14.30 1.50 -1.16
N CYS A 81 14.01 0.76 -0.10
CA CYS A 81 13.08 1.21 0.93
C CYS A 81 13.79 2.14 1.94
N PRO A 82 13.33 3.38 2.13
CA PRO A 82 14.01 4.30 3.04
C PRO A 82 13.85 3.93 4.52
N THR A 83 12.82 3.15 4.89
CA THR A 83 12.57 2.67 6.26
C THR A 83 13.44 1.47 6.65
N CYS A 84 13.38 0.37 5.89
CA CYS A 84 14.09 -0.86 6.25
C CYS A 84 15.42 -1.06 5.51
N LYS A 85 15.79 -0.15 4.59
CA LYS A 85 17.01 -0.19 3.78
C LYS A 85 17.16 -1.42 2.86
N MET A 86 16.09 -2.20 2.70
CA MET A 86 16.04 -3.30 1.75
C MET A 86 16.13 -2.77 0.32
N LYS A 87 16.94 -3.44 -0.49
CA LYS A 87 17.15 -3.15 -1.90
C LYS A 87 16.54 -4.26 -2.74
N TYR A 88 15.84 -3.87 -3.79
CA TYR A 88 15.23 -4.76 -4.77
C TYR A 88 15.85 -4.45 -6.13
N THR A 89 16.37 -5.45 -6.81
CA THR A 89 16.83 -5.30 -8.19
C THR A 89 15.62 -5.03 -9.08
N GLN A 90 15.69 -4.03 -9.95
CA GLN A 90 14.77 -3.97 -11.08
C GLN A 90 15.27 -5.00 -12.09
N ASP A 91 14.87 -6.26 -11.92
CA ASP A 91 15.07 -7.24 -12.97
C ASP A 91 14.19 -6.83 -14.16
N SER A 92 14.88 -6.56 -15.27
CA SER A 92 14.36 -5.94 -16.49
C SER A 92 13.74 -6.95 -17.43
#